data_AF-A0A7S3KD55-F1
#
_entry.id   AF-A0A7S3KD55-F1
#
_cell.length_a   1.000
_cell.length_b   1.000
_cell.length_c   1.000
_cell.angle_alpha   90.00
_cell.angle_beta   90.00
_cell.angle_gamma   90.00
#
_symmetry.space_group_name_H-M   'P 1'
#
loop_
_entity.id
_entity.type
_entity.pdbx_description
1 polymer ?
#
loop_
_entity_poly.entity_id
_entity_poly.type
_entity_poly.pdbx_seq_one_letter_code
_entity_poly.pdbx_strand_id
1 'polypeptide(L)'
;HGDKERQKTIRGKTEHNGVIVVKSNRWPGSVTVWKGVNWHQIYVGNGHKYEIKSYFPVHSPYIPEDPEDIEEHPEPNPQEVEAPPANEGEGAAEGDKEGEGNNDE
;
A
#
# COMPACT_ATOMS: atom_id res chain seq x y z
N HIS A 1 -21.44 -48.28 -30.82
CA HIS A 1 -22.23 -48.31 -32.06
C HIS A 1 -21.88 -47.03 -32.81
N GLY A 2 -20.84 -47.06 -33.64
CA GLY A 2 -20.30 -45.85 -34.28
C GLY A 2 -21.03 -45.58 -35.58
N ASP A 3 -21.75 -44.46 -35.64
CA ASP A 3 -22.38 -43.98 -36.87
C ASP A 3 -21.32 -43.78 -37.95
N LYS A 4 -21.39 -44.63 -38.99
CA LYS A 4 -20.63 -44.43 -40.23
C LYS A 4 -21.37 -43.37 -41.03
N GLU A 5 -21.21 -42.10 -40.66
CA GLU A 5 -21.66 -40.99 -41.48
C GLU A 5 -21.07 -41.17 -42.89
N ARG A 6 -21.96 -41.32 -43.88
CA ARG A 6 -21.59 -41.44 -45.28
C ARG A 6 -20.83 -40.18 -45.70
N GLN A 7 -19.54 -40.33 -45.97
CA GLN A 7 -18.76 -39.31 -46.66
C GLN A 7 -19.46 -39.01 -48.00
N LYS A 8 -19.86 -37.75 -48.20
CA LYS A 8 -20.44 -37.31 -49.47
C LYS A 8 -19.30 -37.04 -50.44
N THR A 9 -19.23 -37.84 -51.49
CA THR A 9 -18.29 -37.61 -52.58
C THR A 9 -18.81 -36.46 -53.44
N ILE A 10 -18.17 -35.30 -53.34
CA ILE A 10 -18.43 -34.18 -54.25
C ILE A 10 -17.32 -34.21 -55.30
N ARG A 11 -17.68 -34.34 -56.59
CA ARG A 11 -16.74 -34.35 -57.73
C ARG A 11 -15.57 -35.35 -57.60
N GLY A 12 -15.83 -36.54 -57.05
CA GLY A 12 -14.82 -37.61 -56.95
C GLY A 12 -13.79 -37.46 -55.82
N LYS A 13 -13.87 -36.39 -55.01
CA LYS A 13 -13.07 -36.26 -53.77
C LYS A 13 -13.90 -36.65 -52.56
N THR A 14 -13.30 -37.47 -51.70
CA THR A 14 -13.81 -37.77 -50.37
C THR A 14 -13.57 -36.56 -49.47
N GLU A 15 -14.64 -35.86 -49.09
CA GLU A 15 -14.56 -34.74 -48.15
C GLU A 15 -15.09 -35.16 -46.77
N HIS A 16 -14.34 -34.80 -45.72
CA HIS A 16 -14.80 -34.90 -44.34
C HIS A 16 -15.56 -33.63 -43.95
N ASN A 17 -16.81 -33.78 -43.51
CA ASN A 17 -17.66 -32.67 -43.07
C ASN A 17 -17.56 -32.38 -41.55
N GLY A 18 -16.58 -32.99 -40.87
CA GLY A 18 -16.33 -32.74 -39.45
C GLY A 18 -15.91 -31.30 -39.20
N VAL A 19 -16.42 -30.73 -38.11
CA VAL A 19 -16.04 -29.40 -37.61
C VAL A 19 -15.44 -29.59 -36.22
N ILE A 20 -14.25 -29.03 -36.00
CA ILE A 20 -13.61 -29.05 -34.69
C ILE A 20 -13.89 -27.71 -34.00
N VAL A 21 -14.33 -27.78 -32.75
CA VAL A 21 -14.62 -26.61 -31.93
C VAL A 21 -13.82 -26.71 -30.64
N VAL A 22 -12.98 -25.71 -30.37
CA VAL A 22 -12.21 -25.59 -29.13
C VAL A 22 -12.73 -24.38 -28.35
N LYS A 23 -13.00 -24.56 -27.06
CA LYS A 23 -13.49 -23.51 -26.16
C LYS A 23 -12.44 -23.21 -25.09
N SER A 24 -12.26 -21.93 -24.75
CA SER A 24 -11.37 -21.53 -23.67
C SER A 24 -12.06 -21.61 -22.31
N ASN A 25 -11.44 -22.31 -21.35
CA ASN A 25 -11.89 -22.31 -19.95
C ASN A 25 -11.47 -21.02 -19.21
N ARG A 26 -10.38 -20.37 -19.65
CA ARG A 26 -9.86 -19.15 -19.03
C ARG A 26 -10.55 -17.89 -19.52
N TRP A 27 -11.08 -17.92 -20.74
CA TRP A 27 -11.83 -16.82 -21.33
C TRP A 27 -13.19 -17.34 -21.79
N PRO A 28 -14.18 -17.44 -20.88
CA PRO A 28 -15.53 -17.85 -21.23
C PRO A 28 -16.06 -16.98 -22.37
N GLY A 29 -16.51 -17.62 -23.45
CA GLY A 29 -16.93 -16.92 -24.67
C GLY A 29 -15.89 -16.91 -25.81
N SER A 30 -14.65 -17.33 -25.56
CA SER A 30 -13.66 -17.57 -26.61
C SER A 30 -13.85 -18.95 -27.24
N VAL A 31 -14.04 -18.96 -28.56
CA VAL A 31 -14.26 -20.17 -29.35
C VAL A 31 -13.42 -20.12 -30.63
N THR A 32 -12.72 -21.22 -30.90
CA THR A 32 -12.03 -21.45 -32.17
C THR A 32 -12.75 -22.55 -32.93
N VAL A 33 -13.11 -22.27 -34.19
CA VAL A 33 -13.79 -23.21 -35.09
C VAL A 33 -12.88 -23.52 -36.27
N TRP A 34 -12.71 -24.80 -36.58
CA TRP A 34 -11.87 -25.29 -37.67
C TRP A 34 -12.65 -26.25 -38.57
N LYS A 35 -12.57 -26.04 -39.89
CA LYS A 35 -13.16 -26.90 -40.92
C LYS A 35 -12.25 -26.96 -42.15
N GLY A 36 -11.61 -28.11 -42.38
CA GLY A 36 -10.72 -28.31 -43.52
C GLY A 36 -9.49 -27.43 -43.44
N VAL A 37 -9.36 -26.44 -44.34
CA VAL A 37 -8.22 -25.50 -44.35
C VAL A 37 -8.55 -24.19 -43.62
N ASN A 38 -9.84 -23.91 -43.41
CA ASN A 38 -10.30 -22.64 -42.85
C ASN A 38 -10.47 -22.74 -41.34
N TRP A 39 -10.05 -21.69 -40.65
CA TRP A 39 -10.24 -21.56 -39.21
C TRP A 39 -10.58 -20.12 -38.84
N HIS A 40 -11.42 -19.98 -37.83
CA HIS A 40 -11.83 -18.68 -37.31
C HIS A 40 -11.84 -18.73 -35.79
N GLN A 41 -11.46 -17.62 -35.18
CA GLN A 41 -11.55 -17.43 -33.73
C GLN A 41 -12.48 -16.27 -33.45
N ILE A 42 -13.45 -16.50 -32.57
CA ILE A 42 -14.42 -15.51 -32.14
C ILE A 42 -14.41 -15.42 -30.62
N TYR A 43 -14.58 -14.21 -30.11
CA TYR A 43 -14.79 -13.96 -28.69
C TYR A 43 -16.11 -13.20 -28.53
N VAL A 44 -17.01 -13.76 -27.73
CA VAL A 44 -18.28 -13.12 -27.37
C VAL A 44 -18.40 -13.18 -25.85
N GLY A 45 -18.18 -12.06 -25.17
CA GLY A 45 -18.19 -11.99 -23.72
C GLY A 45 -17.88 -10.59 -23.19
N ASN A 46 -17.77 -10.50 -21.86
CA ASN A 46 -17.58 -9.24 -21.12
C ASN A 46 -16.10 -8.88 -20.88
N GLY A 47 -15.14 -9.61 -21.44
CA GLY A 47 -13.71 -9.37 -21.24
C GLY A 47 -13.18 -9.74 -19.86
N HIS A 48 -13.96 -10.41 -19.01
CA HIS A 48 -13.48 -10.87 -17.71
C HIS A 48 -12.79 -12.23 -17.84
N LYS A 49 -11.56 -12.29 -17.32
CA LYS A 49 -10.78 -13.52 -17.22
C LYS A 49 -11.39 -14.41 -16.15
N TYR A 50 -11.57 -15.69 -16.47
CA TYR A 50 -11.92 -16.68 -15.46
C TYR A 50 -10.69 -17.04 -14.63
N GLU A 51 -10.78 -16.79 -13.34
CA GLU A 51 -9.79 -17.14 -12.34
C GLU A 51 -10.48 -17.88 -11.19
N ILE A 52 -9.81 -18.88 -10.62
CA ILE A 52 -10.32 -19.65 -9.48
C ILE A 52 -10.36 -18.77 -8.22
N LYS A 53 -9.48 -17.77 -8.14
CA LYS A 53 -9.41 -16.78 -7.07
C LYS A 53 -10.07 -15.49 -7.54
N SER A 54 -10.77 -14.82 -6.64
CA SER A 54 -11.36 -13.51 -6.88
C SER A 54 -10.28 -12.47 -7.17
N TYR A 55 -10.59 -11.52 -8.07
CA TYR A 55 -9.79 -10.33 -8.27
C TYR A 55 -9.94 -9.42 -7.04
N PHE A 56 -8.82 -9.14 -6.37
CA PHE A 56 -8.78 -8.14 -5.31
C PHE A 56 -8.18 -6.86 -5.89
N PRO A 57 -8.73 -5.68 -5.52
CA PRO A 57 -8.07 -4.43 -5.80
C PRO A 57 -6.63 -4.47 -5.31
N VAL A 58 -5.73 -3.84 -6.06
CA VAL A 58 -4.35 -3.65 -5.61
C VAL A 58 -4.39 -2.84 -4.32
N HIS A 59 -3.62 -3.27 -3.32
CA HIS A 59 -3.46 -2.51 -2.10
C HIS A 59 -2.96 -1.09 -2.43
N SER A 60 -3.35 -0.12 -1.60
CA SER A 60 -2.81 1.23 -1.71
C SER A 60 -1.28 1.19 -1.72
N PRO A 61 -0.62 2.11 -2.45
CA PRO A 61 0.83 2.18 -2.48
C PRO A 61 1.37 2.40 -1.06
N TYR A 62 2.57 1.88 -0.82
CA TYR A 62 3.27 2.08 0.44
C TYR A 62 3.58 3.57 0.65
N ILE A 63 3.22 4.07 1.83
CA ILE A 63 3.60 5.41 2.30
C ILE A 63 4.81 5.20 3.22
N PRO A 64 5.98 5.77 2.90
CA PRO A 64 7.14 5.72 3.80
C PRO A 64 6.84 6.36 5.15
N GLU A 65 7.50 5.86 6.19
CA GLU A 65 7.49 6.50 7.51
C GLU A 65 8.17 7.86 7.44
N ASP A 66 7.72 8.79 8.29
CA ASP A 66 8.36 10.08 8.46
C ASP A 66 9.80 9.90 8.98
N PRO A 67 10.74 10.80 8.64
CA PRO A 67 12.09 10.75 9.18
C PRO A 67 12.07 10.90 10.71
N GLU A 68 13.12 10.39 11.37
CA GLU A 68 13.31 10.62 12.81
C GLU A 68 13.40 12.13 13.10
N ASP A 69 12.81 12.55 14.22
CA ASP A 69 12.88 13.93 14.69
C ASP A 69 14.34 14.32 14.99
N ILE A 70 14.67 15.59 14.74
CA ILE A 70 15.99 16.15 15.04
C ILE A 70 16.10 16.33 16.55
N GLU A 71 17.26 15.99 17.12
CA GLU A 71 17.55 16.25 18.54
C GLU A 71 17.36 17.74 18.86
N GLU A 72 16.57 18.03 19.90
CA GLU A 72 16.38 19.40 20.38
C GLU A 72 17.72 19.95 20.88
N HIS A 73 18.28 20.91 20.15
CA HIS A 73 19.44 21.64 20.64
C HIS A 73 18.99 22.66 21.70
N PRO A 74 19.77 22.84 22.79
CA PRO A 74 19.46 23.86 23.78
C PRO A 74 19.37 25.22 23.09
N GLU A 75 18.43 26.06 23.55
CA GLU A 75 18.33 27.43 23.08
C GLU A 75 19.72 28.10 23.18
N PRO A 76 20.10 28.92 22.19
CA PRO A 76 21.37 29.65 22.19
C PRO A 76 21.30 30.77 23.24
N ASN A 77 21.16 30.41 24.51
CA ASN A 77 21.26 31.35 25.60
C ASN A 77 22.75 31.71 25.74
N PRO A 78 23.10 33.01 25.78
CA PRO A 78 24.43 33.43 26.19
C PRO A 78 24.73 32.81 27.55
N GLN A 79 25.78 32.01 27.68
CA GLN A 79 26.22 31.53 28.99
C GLN A 79 26.41 32.74 29.90
N GLU A 80 25.84 32.69 31.10
CA GLU A 80 26.04 33.71 32.12
C GLU A 80 27.54 33.91 32.31
N VAL A 81 28.04 35.03 31.80
CA VAL A 81 29.41 35.46 32.09
C VAL A 81 29.39 35.82 33.57
N GLU A 82 29.98 34.96 34.42
CA GLU A 82 30.11 35.22 35.85
C GLU A 82 30.63 36.65 36.04
N ALA A 83 29.84 37.49 36.71
CA ALA A 83 30.24 38.84 37.04
C ALA A 83 31.49 38.75 37.94
N PRO A 84 32.56 39.53 37.68
CA PRO A 84 33.77 39.45 38.48
C PRO A 84 33.47 39.76 39.96
N PRO A 85 34.15 39.07 40.91
CA PRO A 85 33.78 39.13 42.32
C PRO A 85 33.91 40.55 42.88
N ALA A 86 32.84 40.99 43.56
CA ALA A 86 32.82 42.23 44.31
C ALA A 86 33.85 42.16 45.44
N ASN A 87 34.78 43.11 45.47
CA ASN A 87 35.78 43.27 46.52
C ASN A 87 35.08 43.73 47.81
N GLU A 88 35.06 42.89 48.84
CA GLU A 88 34.45 43.17 50.14
C GLU A 88 35.35 44.10 50.98
N GLY A 89 34.85 45.29 51.31
CA GLY A 89 35.50 46.25 52.19
C GLY A 89 34.51 47.01 53.07
N GLU A 90 34.45 46.58 54.33
CA GLU A 90 34.18 47.35 55.57
C GLU A 90 32.80 48.01 55.81
N GLY A 91 32.05 47.45 56.77
CA GLY A 91 31.89 48.11 58.08
C GLY A 91 30.51 48.67 58.51
N ALA A 92 30.02 48.13 59.65
CA ALA A 92 29.12 48.73 60.66
C ALA A 92 27.63 48.99 60.29
N ALA A 93 26.63 48.91 61.16
CA ALA A 93 26.37 48.38 62.51
C ALA A 93 24.88 48.72 62.82
N GLU A 94 24.35 48.19 63.94
CA GLU A 94 23.08 48.55 64.62
C GLU A 94 21.81 47.84 64.08
N GLY A 95 21.08 47.05 64.87
CA GLY A 95 20.48 47.34 66.19
C GLY A 95 18.98 47.63 65.94
N ASP A 96 17.96 47.19 66.66
CA ASP A 96 17.79 46.54 67.96
C ASP A 96 16.39 45.88 67.99
N LYS A 97 16.16 44.98 68.95
CA LYS A 97 14.86 44.36 69.27
C LYS A 97 14.19 45.12 70.43
N GLU A 98 12.91 45.44 70.31
CA GLU A 98 11.98 45.73 71.43
C GLU A 98 10.56 45.26 71.00
N GLY A 99 9.67 44.64 71.79
CA GLY A 99 9.65 44.24 73.19
C GLY A 99 8.19 44.04 73.64
N GLU A 100 7.91 42.88 74.26
CA GLU A 100 7.01 42.58 75.42
C GLU A 100 5.53 43.06 75.43
N GLY A 101 4.54 42.39 76.04
CA GLY A 101 4.45 41.27 76.99
C GLY A 101 2.96 40.93 77.20
N ASN A 102 2.60 39.77 77.78
CA ASN A 102 1.95 39.61 79.10
C ASN A 102 1.40 38.16 79.21
N ASN A 103 1.28 37.49 80.36
CA ASN A 103 1.06 37.90 81.76
C ASN A 103 1.72 36.91 82.74
N ASP A 104 2.09 37.39 83.92
CA ASP A 104 1.53 36.90 85.19
C ASP A 104 1.60 38.00 86.28
N GLU A 105 0.44 38.18 86.94
CA GLU A 105 0.12 38.77 88.27
C GLU A 105 0.45 40.23 88.63
#